data_AF-A0A1Y5SB98-F1
#
_entry.id   AF-A0A1Y5SB98-F1
#
_cell.length_a   1.000
_cell.length_b   1.000
_cell.length_c   1.000
_cell.angle_alpha   90.00
_cell.angle_beta   90.00
_cell.angle_gamma   90.00
#
_symmetry.space_group_name_H-M   'P 1'
#
loop_
_entity.id
_entity.type
_entity.pdbx_description
1 polymer ?
#
loop_
_entity_poly.entity_id
_entity_poly.type
_entity_poly.pdbx_seq_one_letter_code
_entity_poly.pdbx_strand_id
1 'polypeptide(L)' 'MNVLVFLIPISLFLGGLGLGAFFWFIKSQQFDDPQGDAERILTTDYDDHPRPD' A
#
# COMPACT_ATOMS: atom_id res chain seq x y z
N MET A 1 30.04 22.30 1.91
CA MET A 1 30.29 20.84 1.90
C MET A 1 29.80 20.09 3.14
N ASN A 2 29.65 20.72 4.32
CA ASN A 2 29.09 20.03 5.52
C ASN A 2 27.66 19.51 5.36
N VAL A 3 26.82 20.18 4.57
CA VAL A 3 25.41 19.77 4.41
C VAL A 3 25.26 18.40 3.75
N LEU A 4 26.18 18.04 2.85
CA LEU A 4 26.15 16.75 2.15
C LEU A 4 26.35 15.57 3.11
N VAL A 5 27.08 15.78 4.21
CA VAL A 5 27.30 14.76 5.26
C VAL A 5 25.98 14.34 5.90
N PHE A 6 24.99 15.23 5.95
CA PHE A 6 23.65 14.92 6.46
C PHE A 6 22.69 14.47 5.35
N LEU A 7 22.73 15.14 4.19
CA LEU A 7 21.79 14.84 3.11
C LEU A 7 22.00 13.46 2.52
N ILE A 8 23.24 13.01 2.33
CA ILE A 8 23.53 11.68 1.78
C ILE A 8 22.91 10.55 2.62
N PRO A 9 23.18 10.44 3.94
CA PRO A 9 22.58 9.39 4.75
C PRO A 9 21.07 9.52 4.87
N ILE A 10 20.52 10.75 4.94
CA ILE A 10 19.07 10.96 4.94
C ILE A 10 18.44 10.47 3.64
N SER A 11 19.01 10.79 2.49
CA SER A 11 18.51 10.34 1.19
C SER A 11 18.59 8.83 1.03
N LEU A 12 19.69 8.19 1.47
CA LEU A 12 19.82 6.73 1.45
C LEU A 12 18.80 6.06 2.39
N PHE A 13 18.58 6.63 3.58
CA PHE A 13 17.58 6.13 4.52
C PHE A 13 16.16 6.23 3.96
N LEU A 14 15.79 7.39 3.40
CA LEU A 14 14.48 7.59 2.76
C LEU A 14 14.29 6.67 1.55
N GLY A 15 15.32 6.49 0.73
CA GLY A 15 15.30 5.52 -0.38
C GLY A 15 15.10 4.09 0.10
N GLY A 16 15.82 3.70 1.17
CA GLY A 16 15.67 2.39 1.80
C GLY A 16 14.29 2.16 2.41
N LEU A 17 13.73 3.16 3.10
CA LEU A 17 12.37 3.11 3.61
C LEU A 17 11.34 2.96 2.49
N GLY A 18 11.48 3.73 1.41
CA GLY A 18 10.60 3.63 0.25
C GLY A 18 10.62 2.24 -0.39
N LEU A 19 11.82 1.67 -0.57
CA LEU A 19 11.99 0.31 -1.08
C LEU A 19 11.37 -0.73 -0.12
N GLY A 20 11.64 -0.62 1.18
CA GLY A 20 11.07 -1.51 2.19
C GLY A 20 9.55 -1.47 2.21
N ALA A 21 8.96 -0.27 2.15
CA ALA A 21 7.51 -0.09 2.07
C ALA A 21 6.94 -0.70 0.78
N PHE A 22 7.63 -0.54 -0.36
CA PHE A 22 7.23 -1.14 -1.63
C PHE A 22 7.14 -2.67 -1.56
N PHE A 23 8.16 -3.32 -1.01
CA PHE A 23 8.13 -4.78 -0.82
C PHE A 23 7.05 -5.22 0.17
N TRP A 24 6.83 -4.44 1.24
CA TRP A 24 5.75 -4.70 2.18
C TRP A 24 4.37 -4.63 1.49
N PHE A 25 4.13 -3.63 0.64
CA PHE A 25 2.88 -3.51 -0.12
C PHE A 25 2.62 -4.74 -1.02
N ILE A 26 3.62 -5.18 -1.79
CA ILE A 26 3.49 -6.37 -2.63
C ILE A 26 3.16 -7.60 -1.78
N LYS A 27 3.86 -7.80 -0.65
CA LYS A 27 3.61 -8.95 0.22
C LYS A 27 2.25 -8.89 0.91
N SER A 28 1.74 -7.69 1.19
CA SER A 28 0.50 -7.50 1.94
C SER A 28 -0.77 -7.80 1.13
N GLN A 29 -0.66 -8.09 -0.18
CA GLN A 29 -1.82 -8.38 -1.04
C GLN A 29 -2.92 -7.31 -0.97
N GLN A 30 -2.56 -6.06 -0.60
CA GLN A 30 -3.49 -4.95 -0.42
C GLN A 30 -4.20 -4.52 -1.71
N PHE A 31 -3.72 -4.97 -2.87
CA PHE A 31 -4.29 -4.68 -4.18
C PHE A 31 -4.87 -5.91 -4.86
N ASP A 32 -5.15 -6.99 -4.12
CA ASP A 32 -5.66 -8.23 -4.71
C ASP A 32 -7.15 -8.16 -5.06
N ASP A 33 -7.94 -7.27 -4.42
CA ASP A 33 -9.34 -7.03 -4.80
C ASP A 33 -9.76 -5.54 -4.90
N PRO A 34 -9.10 -4.71 -5.75
CA PRO A 34 -9.52 -3.33 -5.94
C PRO A 34 -10.85 -3.25 -6.71
N GLN A 35 -11.14 -4.25 -7.54
CA GLN A 35 -12.34 -4.32 -8.38
C GLN A 35 -13.57 -4.72 -7.56
N GLY A 36 -13.47 -5.71 -6.67
CA GLY A 36 -14.58 -6.12 -5.82
C GLY A 36 -14.92 -5.10 -4.72
N ASP A 37 -13.99 -4.27 -4.29
CA ASP A 37 -14.28 -3.08 -3.46
C ASP A 37 -15.06 -2.03 -4.25
N ALA A 38 -14.68 -1.75 -5.50
CA ALA A 38 -15.38 -0.79 -6.36
C ALA A 38 -16.76 -1.26 -6.83
N GLU A 39 -16.94 -2.56 -7.09
CA GLU A 39 -18.24 -3.11 -7.46
C GLU A 39 -19.21 -3.14 -6.26
N ARG A 40 -18.70 -3.33 -5.04
CA ARG A 40 -19.52 -3.33 -3.82
C ARG A 40 -20.24 -2.01 -3.55
N ILE A 41 -19.71 -0.87 -4.00
CA ILE A 41 -20.41 0.41 -3.84
C ILE A 41 -21.57 0.59 -4.84
N LEU A 42 -21.61 -0.22 -5.90
CA LEU A 42 -22.62 -0.17 -6.96
C LEU A 42 -23.74 -1.22 -6.77
N THR A 43 -23.56 -2.18 -5.87
CA THR A 43 -24.56 -3.21 -5.54
C THR A 43 -24.88 -3.23 -4.05
N THR A 44 -26.16 -3.37 -3.71
CA THR A 44 -26.64 -3.49 -2.32
C THR A 44 -26.86 -4.94 -1.88
N ASP A 45 -26.56 -5.92 -2.75
CA ASP A 45 -26.97 -7.33 -2.58
C ASP A 45 -26.43 -8.00 -1.30
N TYR A 46 -25.37 -7.44 -0.71
CA TYR A 46 -24.67 -7.98 0.47
C TYR A 46 -24.40 -6.92 1.55
N ASP A 47 -25.17 -5.83 1.58
CA ASP A 47 -25.02 -4.78 2.61
C ASP A 47 -25.41 -5.29 4.01
N ASP A 48 -26.48 -6.10 4.09
CA ASP A 48 -27.00 -6.61 5.35
C ASP A 48 -26.36 -7.94 5.79
N HIS A 49 -25.72 -8.67 4.87
CA HIS A 49 -25.14 -9.99 5.12
C HIS A 49 -23.98 -10.32 4.16
N PRO A 50 -22.88 -10.94 4.63
CA PRO A 50 -21.76 -11.30 3.78
C PRO A 50 -22.14 -12.38 2.76
N ARG A 51 -21.42 -12.42 1.63
CA ARG A 51 -21.58 -13.48 0.63
C ARG A 51 -21.37 -14.85 1.27
N PRO A 52 -22.27 -15.83 1.03
CA PRO A 52 -21.98 -17.21 1.35
C PRO A 52 -20.82 -17.67 0.46
N ASP A 53 -19.78 -18.19 1.10
CA ASP A 53 -18.53 -18.68 0.51
C ASP A 53 -18.71 -19.93 -0.37
#